data_AF-A0AAC9GJS4-F1
#
_entry.id   AF-A0AAC9GJS4-F1
#
_cell.length_a   1.000
_cell.length_b   1.000
_cell.length_c   1.000
_cell.angle_alpha   90.00
_cell.angle_beta   90.00
_cell.angle_gamma   90.00
#
_symmetry.space_group_name_H-M   'P 1'
#
loop_
_entity.id
_entity.type
_entity.pdbx_description
1 polymer ?
#
loop_
_entity_poly.entity_id
_entity_poly.type
_entity_poly.pdbx_seq_one_letter_code
_entity_poly.pdbx_strand_id
1 'polypeptide(L)'
;MFKYDLPTAVPTLHNLKKIIEDFLNESITLDSIEKIKIQSDFEIEVREIFKNYQTSSHVYDLDFQYKKLIQIVNDIRQLNLAVDNEIPEWLENELETVFRKIRNILLVLEIESN
;
A
#
# COMPACT_ATOMS: atom_id res chain seq x y z
N MET A 1 -9.71 27.68 -6.64
CA MET A 1 -8.24 27.75 -6.47
C MET A 1 -7.91 27.04 -5.16
N PHE A 2 -7.64 25.73 -5.20
CA PHE A 2 -7.31 24.98 -3.98
C PHE A 2 -5.83 25.20 -3.68
N LYS A 3 -5.56 26.07 -2.70
CA LYS A 3 -4.27 26.15 -2.01
C LYS A 3 -4.32 25.14 -0.87
N TYR A 4 -3.89 23.90 -1.10
CA TYR A 4 -3.54 23.00 -0.02
C TYR A 4 -2.12 22.49 -0.26
N ASP A 5 -1.26 22.83 0.69
CA ASP A 5 0.03 22.26 1.07
C ASP A 5 0.61 21.15 0.16
N LEU A 6 1.11 21.58 -0.99
CA LEU A 6 1.91 20.78 -1.93
C LEU A 6 3.25 20.21 -1.42
N PRO A 7 3.91 20.67 -0.32
CA PRO A 7 5.21 20.11 0.02
C PRO A 7 5.15 18.82 0.86
N THR A 8 4.05 18.49 1.54
CA THR A 8 4.00 17.31 2.44
C THR A 8 3.29 16.13 1.79
N ALA A 9 2.27 16.39 0.98
CA ALA A 9 1.49 15.35 0.31
C ALA A 9 2.26 14.64 -0.82
N VAL A 10 3.12 15.36 -1.54
CA VAL A 10 3.98 14.80 -2.59
C VAL A 10 5.05 13.84 -2.04
N PRO A 11 5.79 14.17 -0.96
CA PRO A 11 6.69 13.22 -0.31
C PRO A 11 6.02 11.93 0.13
N THR A 12 4.83 12.01 0.73
CA THR A 12 4.08 10.83 1.19
C THR A 12 3.69 9.91 0.03
N LEU A 13 3.22 10.47 -1.09
CA LEU A 13 2.95 9.70 -2.31
C LEU A 13 4.22 9.04 -2.86
N HIS A 14 5.34 9.76 -2.86
CA HIS A 14 6.62 9.24 -3.34
C HIS A 14 7.17 8.10 -2.46
N ASN A 15 7.16 8.29 -1.14
CA ASN A 15 7.60 7.28 -0.18
C ASN A 15 6.78 6.01 -0.29
N LEU A 16 5.45 6.13 -0.37
CA LEU A 16 4.57 4.97 -0.50
C LEU A 16 4.79 4.23 -1.83
N LYS A 17 4.98 4.95 -2.94
CA LYS A 17 5.36 4.32 -4.22
C LYS A 17 6.66 3.55 -4.12
N LYS A 18 7.68 4.13 -3.47
CA LYS A 18 8.96 3.46 -3.27
C LYS A 18 8.80 2.17 -2.46
N ILE A 19 8.05 2.18 -1.36
CA ILE A 19 7.80 0.97 -0.55
C ILE A 19 7.11 -0.12 -1.40
N ILE A 20 6.16 0.28 -2.26
CA ILE A 20 5.48 -0.65 -3.18
C ILE A 20 6.43 -1.20 -4.24
N GLU A 21 7.28 -0.37 -4.82
CA GLU A 21 8.26 -0.80 -5.82
C GLU A 21 9.29 -1.73 -5.21
N ASP A 22 9.81 -1.43 -4.02
CA ASP A 22 10.72 -2.30 -3.29
C ASP A 22 10.05 -3.67 -3.04
N PHE A 23 8.78 -3.69 -2.60
CA PHE A 23 8.04 -4.94 -2.41
C PHE A 23 7.82 -5.73 -3.71
N LEU A 24 7.50 -5.06 -4.81
CA LEU A 24 7.25 -5.70 -6.11
C LEU A 24 8.53 -6.22 -6.79
N ASN A 25 9.70 -5.73 -6.39
CA ASN A 25 10.99 -6.12 -6.94
C ASN A 25 11.73 -7.16 -6.08
N GLU A 26 11.32 -7.34 -4.82
CA GLU A 26 11.82 -8.36 -3.90
C GLU A 26 10.99 -9.64 -4.00
N SER A 27 11.58 -10.79 -3.65
CA SER A 27 10.79 -12.01 -3.42
C SER A 27 9.81 -11.78 -2.27
N ILE A 28 8.55 -12.14 -2.47
CA ILE A 28 7.51 -11.98 -1.45
C ILE A 28 7.68 -13.08 -0.40
N THR A 29 8.17 -12.70 0.78
CA THR A 29 8.40 -13.57 1.93
C THR A 29 7.55 -13.11 3.11
N LEU A 30 7.42 -13.96 4.13
CA LEU A 30 6.75 -13.55 5.37
C LEU A 30 7.44 -12.33 6.00
N ASP A 31 8.77 -12.26 5.95
CA ASP A 31 9.53 -11.11 6.45
C ASP A 31 9.24 -9.81 5.69
N SER A 32 9.08 -9.86 4.36
CA SER A 32 8.72 -8.66 3.59
C SER A 32 7.27 -8.24 3.86
N ILE A 33 6.36 -9.20 4.03
CA ILE A 33 4.97 -8.98 4.46
C ILE A 33 4.88 -8.31 5.84
N GLU A 34 5.74 -8.70 6.79
CA GLU A 34 5.78 -8.12 8.13
C GLU A 34 6.17 -6.63 8.14
N LYS A 35 6.77 -6.11 7.06
CA LYS A 35 7.06 -4.68 6.90
C LYS A 35 5.82 -3.85 6.52
N ILE A 36 4.70 -4.48 6.16
CA ILE A 36 3.47 -3.84 5.65
C ILE A 36 2.36 -3.79 6.72
N LYS A 37 2.64 -4.28 7.92
CA LYS A 37 1.67 -4.39 9.02
C LYS A 37 1.16 -3.04 9.57
N ILE A 38 0.17 -3.14 10.44
CA ILE A 38 -0.28 -2.03 11.29
C ILE A 38 0.93 -1.48 12.10
N GLN A 39 1.11 -0.17 12.07
CA GLN A 39 2.22 0.65 12.57
C GLN A 39 3.50 0.65 11.72
N SER A 40 3.45 0.09 10.50
CA SER A 40 4.54 0.23 9.53
C SER A 40 4.62 1.63 8.93
N ASP A 41 5.78 1.96 8.36
CA ASP A 41 5.96 3.14 7.50
C ASP A 41 4.91 3.17 6.37
N PHE A 42 4.52 2.00 5.86
CA PHE A 42 3.45 1.87 4.87
C PHE A 42 2.10 2.39 5.40
N GLU A 43 1.68 2.00 6.61
CA GLU A 43 0.44 2.51 7.21
C GLU A 43 0.52 4.02 7.47
N ILE A 44 1.67 4.50 7.96
CA ILE A 44 1.87 5.93 8.27
C ILE A 44 1.62 6.76 7.00
N GLU A 45 2.26 6.39 5.89
CA GLU A 45 2.11 7.12 4.63
C GLU A 45 0.67 7.02 4.08
N VAL A 46 0.03 5.85 4.14
CA VAL A 46 -1.37 5.68 3.72
C VAL A 46 -2.32 6.57 4.55
N ARG A 47 -2.12 6.64 5.87
CA ARG A 47 -2.93 7.49 6.76
C ARG A 47 -2.74 8.98 6.46
N GLU A 48 -1.53 9.41 6.13
CA GLU A 48 -1.28 10.80 5.73
C GLU A 48 -1.98 11.15 4.41
N ILE A 49 -2.02 10.23 3.43
CA ILE A 49 -2.81 10.42 2.20
C ILE A 49 -4.30 10.58 2.55
N PHE A 50 -4.83 9.74 3.43
CA PHE A 50 -6.24 9.82 3.83
C PHE A 50 -6.60 11.14 4.50
N LYS A 51 -5.68 11.76 5.25
CA LYS A 51 -5.92 13.08 5.85
C LYS A 51 -5.95 14.19 4.81
N ASN A 52 -5.04 14.13 3.83
CA ASN A 52 -4.78 15.24 2.92
C ASN A 52 -5.63 15.23 1.64
N TYR A 53 -6.23 14.09 1.28
CA TYR A 53 -6.94 13.90 0.00
C TYR A 53 -8.41 13.48 0.14
N GLN A 54 -9.07 13.77 1.27
CA GLN A 54 -10.41 13.27 1.64
C GLN A 54 -11.53 13.47 0.60
N THR A 55 -11.36 14.37 -0.37
CA THR A 55 -12.37 14.68 -1.39
C THR A 55 -12.19 13.94 -2.72
N SER A 56 -11.06 13.25 -2.93
CA SER A 56 -10.83 12.45 -4.14
C SER A 56 -11.49 11.09 -4.04
N SER A 57 -12.24 10.67 -5.07
CA SER A 57 -12.81 9.31 -5.14
C SER A 57 -11.73 8.24 -5.10
N HIS A 58 -10.52 8.55 -5.56
CA HIS A 58 -9.38 7.63 -5.56
C HIS A 58 -8.82 7.37 -4.16
N VAL A 59 -9.11 8.23 -3.18
CA VAL A 59 -8.79 7.93 -1.77
C VAL A 59 -9.67 6.82 -1.22
N TYR A 60 -10.94 6.74 -1.62
CA TYR A 60 -11.80 5.62 -1.26
C TYR A 60 -11.32 4.31 -1.90
N ASP A 61 -10.87 4.38 -3.16
CA ASP A 61 -10.27 3.21 -3.82
C ASP A 61 -8.98 2.77 -3.08
N LEU A 62 -8.15 3.73 -2.65
CA LEU A 62 -6.94 3.45 -1.88
C LEU A 62 -7.26 2.80 -0.53
N ASP A 63 -8.25 3.33 0.20
CA ASP A 63 -8.73 2.75 1.47
C ASP A 63 -9.26 1.32 1.29
N PHE A 64 -10.02 1.07 0.23
CA PHE A 64 -10.49 -0.27 -0.09
C PHE A 64 -9.34 -1.25 -0.36
N GLN A 65 -8.36 -0.87 -1.21
CA GLN A 65 -7.21 -1.74 -1.47
C GLN A 65 -6.33 -1.93 -0.24
N TYR A 66 -6.15 -0.89 0.58
CA TYR A 66 -5.39 -0.95 1.81
C TYR A 66 -6.01 -1.92 2.83
N LYS A 67 -7.33 -1.83 3.05
CA LYS A 67 -8.05 -2.78 3.92
C LYS A 67 -7.92 -4.22 3.43
N LYS A 68 -7.99 -4.42 2.11
CA LYS A 68 -7.78 -5.73 1.51
C LYS A 68 -6.36 -6.25 1.78
N LEU A 69 -5.34 -5.40 1.62
CA LEU A 69 -3.95 -5.74 1.94
C LEU A 69 -3.80 -6.18 3.39
N ILE A 70 -4.33 -5.41 4.34
CA ILE A 70 -4.28 -5.75 5.77
C ILE A 70 -4.99 -7.07 6.07
N GLN A 71 -6.12 -7.34 5.42
CA GLN A 71 -6.81 -8.61 5.56
C GLN A 71 -5.93 -9.77 5.09
N ILE A 72 -5.32 -9.67 3.91
CA ILE A 72 -4.42 -10.70 3.38
C ILE A 72 -3.24 -10.95 4.33
N VAL A 73 -2.60 -9.87 4.82
CA VAL A 73 -1.49 -9.98 5.80
C VAL A 73 -1.94 -10.67 7.08
N ASN A 74 -3.14 -10.37 7.57
CA ASN A 74 -3.68 -11.04 8.75
C ASN A 74 -3.99 -12.51 8.49
N ASP A 75 -4.56 -12.84 7.33
CA ASP A 75 -4.89 -14.22 6.95
C ASP A 75 -3.62 -15.08 6.85
N ILE A 76 -2.54 -14.56 6.25
CA ILE A 76 -1.21 -15.21 6.21
C ILE A 76 -0.76 -15.63 7.61
N ARG A 77 -0.89 -14.73 8.58
CA ARG A 77 -0.46 -14.94 9.96
C ARG A 77 -1.38 -15.87 10.72
N GLN A 78 -2.68 -15.64 10.66
CA GLN A 78 -3.67 -16.36 11.46
C GLN A 78 -3.90 -17.78 10.97
N LEU A 79 -3.80 -18.01 9.67
CA LEU A 79 -3.95 -19.33 9.06
C LEU A 79 -2.61 -20.06 8.91
N ASN A 80 -1.50 -19.44 9.34
CA ASN A 80 -0.15 -19.98 9.25
C ASN A 80 0.18 -20.48 7.83
N LEU A 81 -0.09 -19.63 6.83
CA LEU A 81 0.03 -20.01 5.41
C LEU A 81 1.47 -20.03 4.92
N ALA A 82 2.41 -19.47 5.68
CA ALA A 82 3.82 -19.47 5.35
C ALA A 82 4.52 -20.75 5.85
N VAL A 83 5.34 -21.37 5.00
CA VAL A 83 6.20 -22.50 5.35
C VAL A 83 7.63 -22.12 4.95
N ASP A 84 8.59 -22.22 5.88
CA ASP A 84 9.98 -21.86 5.63
C ASP A 84 10.18 -20.44 5.04
N ASN A 85 9.37 -19.48 5.51
CA ASN A 85 9.35 -18.07 5.06
C ASN A 85 8.75 -17.83 3.65
N GLU A 86 8.32 -18.89 2.97
CA GLU A 86 7.64 -18.81 1.67
C GLU A 86 6.11 -18.84 1.85
N ILE A 87 5.41 -18.06 1.04
CA ILE A 87 3.94 -18.10 0.98
C ILE A 87 3.47 -18.87 -0.27
N PRO A 88 2.22 -19.37 -0.31
CA PRO A 88 1.70 -20.02 -1.49
C PRO A 88 1.62 -19.08 -2.70
N GLU A 89 1.91 -19.58 -3.90
CA GLU A 89 1.93 -18.81 -5.15
C GLU A 89 0.62 -18.03 -5.40
N TRP A 90 -0.54 -18.60 -5.05
CA TRP A 90 -1.82 -17.92 -5.23
C TRP A 90 -1.94 -16.65 -4.38
N LEU A 91 -1.26 -16.63 -3.22
CA LEU A 91 -1.26 -15.54 -2.26
C LEU A 91 -0.22 -14.47 -2.63
N GLU A 92 0.92 -14.92 -3.18
CA GLU A 92 1.90 -14.04 -3.83
C GLU A 92 1.25 -13.25 -4.97
N ASN A 93 0.55 -13.95 -5.88
CA ASN A 93 -0.19 -13.34 -6.98
C ASN A 93 -1.28 -12.36 -6.48
N GLU A 94 -1.97 -12.70 -5.40
CA GLU A 94 -2.99 -11.82 -4.82
C GLU A 94 -2.38 -10.55 -4.22
N LEU A 95 -1.28 -10.67 -3.47
CA LEU A 95 -0.51 -9.54 -2.95
C LEU A 95 0.00 -8.66 -4.08
N GLU A 96 0.67 -9.23 -5.07
CA GLU A 96 1.19 -8.50 -6.23
C GLU A 96 0.06 -7.71 -6.93
N THR A 97 -1.10 -8.34 -7.11
CA THR A 97 -2.28 -7.70 -7.70
C THR A 97 -2.75 -6.50 -6.88
N VAL A 98 -2.81 -6.63 -5.55
CA VAL A 98 -3.22 -5.53 -4.66
C VAL A 98 -2.18 -4.40 -4.69
N PHE A 99 -0.88 -4.72 -4.63
CA PHE A 99 0.20 -3.75 -4.72
C PHE A 99 0.19 -2.96 -6.03
N ARG A 100 -0.01 -3.65 -7.17
CA ARG A 100 -0.16 -2.99 -8.48
C ARG A 100 -1.37 -2.06 -8.53
N LYS A 101 -2.50 -2.43 -7.92
CA LYS A 101 -3.69 -1.56 -7.85
C LYS A 101 -3.40 -0.31 -7.01
N ILE A 102 -2.78 -0.47 -5.84
CA ILE A 102 -2.38 0.65 -5.00
C ILE A 102 -1.44 1.58 -5.77
N ARG A 103 -0.41 1.04 -6.44
CA ARG A 103 0.51 1.84 -7.28
C ARG A 103 -0.23 2.67 -8.32
N ASN A 104 -1.17 2.07 -9.04
CA ASN A 104 -1.95 2.77 -10.07
C ASN A 104 -2.81 3.88 -9.47
N ILE A 105 -3.41 3.66 -8.30
CA ILE A 105 -4.17 4.70 -7.58
C ILE A 105 -3.26 5.87 -7.17
N LEU A 106 -2.06 5.58 -6.65
CA LEU A 106 -1.10 6.62 -6.28
C LEU A 106 -0.57 7.42 -7.48
N LEU A 107 -0.50 6.81 -8.66
CA LEU A 107 -0.18 7.54 -9.90
C LEU A 107 -1.29 8.51 -10.28
N VAL A 108 -2.56 8.10 -10.15
CA VAL A 108 -3.70 9.00 -10.41
C VAL A 108 -3.72 10.15 -9.41
N LEU A 109 -3.55 9.86 -8.11
CA LEU A 109 -3.51 10.90 -7.07
C LEU A 109 -2.36 11.91 -7.29
N GLU A 110 -1.19 11.46 -7.76
CA GLU A 110 -0.09 12.35 -8.12
C GLU A 110 -0.43 13.24 -9.33
N ILE A 111 -1.10 12.70 -10.35
CA ILE A 111 -1.54 13.49 -11.51
C ILE A 111 -2.59 14.52 -11.09
N GLU A 112 -3.53 14.18 -10.22
CA GLU A 112 -4.55 15.11 -9.70
C GLU A 112 -3.96 16.21 -8.81
N SER A 113 -2.79 15.95 -8.21
CA SER A 113 -2.12 16.88 -7.29
C SER A 113 -1.20 17.88 -8.01
N ASN A 114 -0.77 17.60 -9.24
CA ASN A 114 0.14 18.44 -10.03
C ASN A 114 -0.60 19.40 -10.96
#